data_AF-A0A3M1XNJ0-F1
#
_entry.id   AF-A0A3M1XNJ0-F1
#
_cell.length_a   1.000
_cell.length_b   1.000
_cell.length_c   1.000
_cell.angle_alpha   90.00
_cell.angle_beta   90.00
_cell.angle_gamma   90.00
#
_symmetry.space_group_name_H-M   'P 1'
#
loop_
_entity.id
_entity.type
_entity.pdbx_description
1 polymer ?
#
loop_
_entity_poly.entity_id
_entity_poly.type
_entity_poly.pdbx_seq_one_letter_code
_entity_poly.pdbx_strand_id
1 'polypeptide(L)'
;MTWADSQHVSFDWVEISTSTGLGTPPDKDTVYVVTLPFTFYYYNQPFTTLYISSNGLVTFHDYGGRSFPSNDNLSFTGGPDTLLAVFWDNLEVVANSNFNVYAKVEGTAPYRRFIVEFLGFRRDNNNLGPLTFQIVLFETTNLIKMQYLDVQEVGLGGRGGKATVGLKYRGKTTFKDSLLYSFNQNVLSDSLAILYYPVGTLSATAAITPASLPAGNNFQQFTYTITNLTSTADSLNRMGKADVVRLANFDPTTTMLVTSIQADGQSFFIKNENSVPTQPGFATWFYDSVKDSLYINFPSATVVDSVSITYLQTVSTVLATHTVNGHIFNRLHPGLAASVSASFTVTAASVARYSITPAVDTTTVAGTSLAFTLKAFDAFDNPAPNSASAVLRAQGSATASFAPNDTVSFGGGSSVGFTV
;
A
#
# COMPACT_ATOMS: atom_id res chain seq x y z
N MET A 1 -1.99 -13.41 11.33
CA MET A 1 -2.84 -12.22 11.53
C MET A 1 -2.64 -11.78 12.98
N THR A 2 -2.92 -10.53 13.31
CA THR A 2 -2.98 -10.03 14.68
C THR A 2 -4.13 -9.03 14.79
N TRP A 3 -4.32 -8.45 15.96
CA TRP A 3 -5.22 -7.34 16.19
C TRP A 3 -4.49 -6.12 16.77
N ALA A 4 -5.10 -4.95 16.62
CA ALA A 4 -4.81 -3.73 17.39
C ALA A 4 -6.14 -3.15 17.85
N ASP A 5 -6.15 -2.50 19.01
CA ASP A 5 -7.35 -1.92 19.60
C ASP A 5 -7.30 -0.39 19.62
N SER A 6 -8.21 0.26 20.38
CA SER A 6 -8.34 1.72 20.47
C SER A 6 -7.08 2.47 20.90
N GLN A 7 -6.01 1.80 21.35
CA GLN A 7 -4.70 2.44 21.50
C GLN A 7 -4.10 2.90 20.17
N HIS A 8 -4.49 2.24 19.07
CA HIS A 8 -3.93 2.46 17.74
C HIS A 8 -4.96 2.45 16.60
N VAL A 9 -6.23 2.15 16.90
CA VAL A 9 -7.34 2.04 15.95
C VAL A 9 -8.41 3.04 16.33
N SER A 10 -8.77 3.93 15.41
CA SER A 10 -9.85 4.89 15.65
C SER A 10 -11.20 4.17 15.78
N PHE A 11 -11.98 4.59 16.79
CA PHE A 11 -13.40 4.32 16.84
C PHE A 11 -14.14 5.32 15.94
N ASP A 12 -14.79 4.79 14.91
CA ASP A 12 -15.52 5.53 13.89
C ASP A 12 -16.87 4.82 13.69
N TRP A 13 -17.80 5.03 14.61
CA TRP A 13 -19.12 4.41 14.52
C TRP A 13 -19.82 4.79 13.21
N VAL A 14 -20.55 3.83 12.65
CA VAL A 14 -21.35 4.04 11.45
C VAL A 14 -22.75 3.62 11.80
N GLU A 15 -23.63 4.60 11.90
CA GLU A 15 -25.01 4.37 12.28
C GLU A 15 -25.80 3.85 11.08
N ILE A 16 -26.21 2.57 11.13
CA ILE A 16 -26.94 1.94 10.03
C ILE A 16 -28.35 1.48 10.42
N SER A 17 -28.76 1.66 11.68
CA SER A 17 -30.13 1.30 12.13
C SER A 17 -31.25 2.14 11.48
N THR A 18 -30.89 3.23 10.81
CA THR A 18 -31.79 4.02 9.96
C THR A 18 -32.19 3.30 8.65
N SER A 19 -31.53 2.19 8.31
CA SER A 19 -31.86 1.35 7.17
C SER A 19 -32.89 0.27 7.51
N THR A 20 -33.38 -0.47 6.51
CA THR A 20 -34.24 -1.64 6.76
C THR A 20 -33.42 -2.75 7.42
N GLY A 21 -33.75 -3.11 8.67
CA GLY A 21 -33.13 -4.24 9.35
C GLY A 21 -33.38 -5.57 8.64
N LEU A 22 -32.64 -6.61 9.00
CA LEU A 22 -32.74 -7.95 8.38
C LEU A 22 -34.04 -8.71 8.72
N GLY A 23 -35.01 -8.01 9.35
CA GLY A 23 -36.23 -8.56 9.94
C GLY A 23 -36.09 -8.66 11.45
N THR A 24 -37.13 -8.35 12.24
CA THR A 24 -37.08 -8.58 13.71
C THR A 24 -36.86 -10.07 13.93
N PRO A 25 -35.92 -10.50 14.80
CA PRO A 25 -35.76 -11.92 15.10
C PRO A 25 -37.12 -12.46 15.58
N PRO A 26 -37.75 -13.40 14.86
CA PRO A 26 -39.03 -13.98 15.28
C PRO A 26 -38.90 -14.72 16.63
N ASP A 27 -37.68 -15.08 17.02
CA ASP A 27 -37.30 -15.72 18.26
C ASP A 27 -35.92 -15.24 18.77
N LYS A 28 -35.58 -15.71 19.97
CA LYS A 28 -34.19 -15.91 20.38
C LYS A 28 -33.65 -17.09 19.56
N ASP A 29 -32.50 -16.93 18.90
CA ASP A 29 -31.85 -17.91 18.00
C ASP A 29 -32.10 -17.83 16.49
N THR A 30 -32.24 -16.62 15.94
CA THR A 30 -32.39 -16.41 14.48
C THR A 30 -31.03 -16.35 13.75
N VAL A 31 -30.96 -16.92 12.54
CA VAL A 31 -29.83 -16.78 11.60
C VAL A 31 -30.29 -16.12 10.30
N TYR A 32 -29.61 -15.04 9.91
CA TYR A 32 -29.85 -14.32 8.66
C TYR A 32 -28.82 -14.73 7.60
N VAL A 33 -29.28 -15.06 6.39
CA VAL A 33 -28.41 -15.33 5.25
C VAL A 33 -28.28 -14.06 4.41
N VAL A 34 -27.06 -13.56 4.26
CA VAL A 34 -26.80 -12.32 3.53
C VAL A 34 -25.76 -12.52 2.45
N THR A 35 -26.13 -12.20 1.20
CA THR A 35 -25.20 -12.16 0.07
C THR A 35 -24.35 -10.88 0.13
N LEU A 36 -23.03 -11.04 0.03
CA LEU A 36 -22.10 -9.92 0.01
C LEU A 36 -22.11 -9.22 -1.36
N PRO A 37 -21.97 -7.88 -1.40
CA PRO A 37 -21.92 -7.10 -2.64
C PRO A 37 -20.56 -7.19 -3.37
N PHE A 38 -19.58 -7.87 -2.76
CA PHE A 38 -18.24 -8.16 -3.27
C PHE A 38 -17.74 -9.50 -2.70
N THR A 39 -16.78 -10.13 -3.37
CA THR A 39 -16.08 -11.29 -2.83
C THR A 39 -15.17 -10.83 -1.68
N PHE A 40 -15.41 -11.35 -0.48
CA PHE A 40 -14.55 -11.14 0.68
C PHE A 40 -13.62 -12.33 0.87
N TYR A 41 -12.32 -12.09 1.01
CA TYR A 41 -11.34 -13.13 1.24
C TYR A 41 -11.03 -13.28 2.72
N TYR A 42 -11.48 -14.38 3.32
CA TYR A 42 -11.17 -14.72 4.70
C TYR A 42 -10.16 -15.87 4.71
N TYR A 43 -8.94 -15.63 5.22
CA TYR A 43 -7.81 -16.57 5.14
C TYR A 43 -7.55 -17.09 3.71
N ASN A 44 -7.50 -16.16 2.76
CA ASN A 44 -7.38 -16.39 1.31
C ASN A 44 -8.51 -17.22 0.67
N GLN A 45 -9.54 -17.62 1.40
CA GLN A 45 -10.72 -18.27 0.82
C GLN A 45 -11.76 -17.23 0.40
N PRO A 46 -12.30 -17.31 -0.83
CA PRO A 46 -13.33 -16.41 -1.30
C PRO A 46 -14.69 -16.76 -0.69
N PHE A 47 -15.38 -15.76 -0.17
CA PHE A 47 -16.76 -15.87 0.30
C PHE A 47 -17.62 -14.77 -0.29
N THR A 48 -18.85 -15.13 -0.66
CA THR A 48 -19.87 -14.22 -1.20
C THR A 48 -21.16 -14.25 -0.38
N THR A 49 -21.20 -15.03 0.71
CA THR A 49 -22.37 -15.18 1.58
C THR A 49 -21.91 -15.24 3.03
N LEU A 50 -22.68 -14.60 3.92
CA LEU A 50 -22.52 -14.64 5.36
C LEU A 50 -23.78 -15.19 6.01
N TYR A 51 -23.60 -15.83 7.17
CA TYR A 51 -24.67 -16.29 8.04
C TYR A 51 -24.52 -15.55 9.37
N ILE A 52 -25.42 -14.60 9.62
CA ILE A 52 -25.36 -13.69 10.76
C ILE A 52 -26.31 -14.21 11.83
N SER A 53 -25.77 -14.62 12.98
CA SER A 53 -26.58 -15.11 14.09
C SER A 53 -26.96 -13.97 15.02
N SER A 54 -28.19 -13.98 15.53
CA SER A 54 -28.64 -13.08 16.60
C SER A 54 -27.77 -13.17 17.87
N ASN A 55 -27.00 -14.26 18.02
CA ASN A 55 -26.05 -14.50 19.11
C ASN A 55 -24.69 -13.82 18.92
N GLY A 56 -24.63 -12.72 18.17
CA GLY A 56 -23.44 -11.86 18.06
C GLY A 56 -22.23 -12.48 17.35
N LEU A 57 -22.47 -13.46 16.48
CA LEU A 57 -21.45 -14.08 15.64
C LEU A 57 -21.85 -14.10 14.16
N VAL A 58 -20.86 -14.18 13.28
CA VAL A 58 -21.04 -14.31 11.82
C VAL A 58 -20.22 -15.50 11.35
N THR A 59 -20.81 -16.43 10.59
CA THR A 59 -20.08 -17.53 9.93
C THR A 59 -20.05 -17.35 8.42
N PHE A 60 -19.08 -17.99 7.78
CA PHE A 60 -18.96 -18.05 6.32
C PHE A 60 -19.51 -19.35 5.71
N HIS A 61 -20.08 -20.22 6.55
CA HIS A 61 -20.65 -21.51 6.17
C HIS A 61 -22.06 -21.68 6.74
N ASP A 62 -22.92 -22.35 5.98
CA ASP A 62 -24.23 -22.79 6.45
C ASP A 62 -24.07 -23.99 7.39
N TYR A 63 -24.63 -23.86 8.59
CA TYR A 63 -24.71 -24.93 9.58
C TYR A 63 -26.14 -25.48 9.73
N GLY A 64 -26.98 -25.32 8.71
CA GLY A 64 -28.38 -25.72 8.71
C GLY A 64 -29.22 -24.81 9.60
N GLY A 65 -28.96 -23.51 9.58
CA GLY A 65 -29.67 -22.52 10.39
C GLY A 65 -29.35 -22.51 11.89
N ARG A 66 -28.28 -23.19 12.35
CA ARG A 66 -27.85 -23.16 13.76
C ARG A 66 -27.33 -21.79 14.17
N SER A 67 -27.91 -21.21 15.23
CA SER A 67 -27.55 -19.89 15.78
C SER A 67 -26.38 -19.89 16.78
N PHE A 68 -26.03 -21.05 17.35
CA PHE A 68 -24.96 -21.22 18.35
C PHE A 68 -25.04 -20.27 19.56
N PRO A 69 -26.03 -20.41 20.47
CA PRO A 69 -26.15 -19.55 21.65
C PRO A 69 -25.08 -19.79 22.72
N SER A 70 -24.41 -20.94 22.71
CA SER A 70 -23.33 -21.23 23.67
C SER A 70 -21.99 -20.80 23.11
N ASN A 71 -21.36 -19.80 23.73
CA ASN A 71 -20.03 -19.36 23.34
C ASN A 71 -18.93 -20.32 23.80
N ASP A 72 -17.80 -20.29 23.10
CA ASP A 72 -16.64 -21.08 23.47
C ASP A 72 -15.34 -20.30 23.20
N ASN A 73 -14.25 -20.76 23.81
CA ASN A 73 -12.93 -20.29 23.49
C ASN A 73 -12.61 -20.65 22.03
N LEU A 74 -12.09 -19.70 21.25
CA LEU A 74 -11.78 -19.93 19.84
C LEU A 74 -10.64 -20.93 19.60
N SER A 75 -9.95 -21.39 20.65
CA SER A 75 -9.06 -22.55 20.59
C SER A 75 -9.82 -23.89 20.53
N PHE A 76 -11.09 -23.95 20.93
CA PHE A 76 -11.87 -25.20 20.88
C PHE A 76 -12.06 -25.69 19.43
N THR A 77 -11.90 -27.00 19.22
CA THR A 77 -11.86 -27.62 17.89
C THR A 77 -13.24 -27.96 17.31
N GLY A 78 -14.31 -27.85 18.09
CA GLY A 78 -15.68 -28.03 17.60
C GLY A 78 -16.21 -26.83 16.81
N GLY A 79 -17.41 -26.99 16.26
CA GLY A 79 -18.13 -25.92 15.57
C GLY A 79 -18.77 -24.91 16.54
N PRO A 80 -19.08 -23.68 16.08
CA PRO A 80 -18.81 -23.18 14.73
C PRO A 80 -17.32 -22.90 14.52
N ASP A 81 -16.90 -23.00 13.27
CA ASP A 81 -15.59 -22.54 12.77
C ASP A 81 -15.79 -21.55 11.63
N THR A 82 -14.69 -20.97 11.14
CA THR A 82 -14.72 -20.02 10.01
C THR A 82 -15.73 -18.91 10.31
N LEU A 83 -15.44 -18.17 11.37
CA LEU A 83 -16.35 -17.25 12.02
C LEU A 83 -15.67 -15.97 12.51
N LEU A 84 -16.51 -14.96 12.68
CA LEU A 84 -16.23 -13.67 13.31
C LEU A 84 -17.12 -13.60 14.57
N ALA A 85 -16.52 -13.78 15.75
CA ALA A 85 -17.20 -13.62 17.03
C ALA A 85 -17.10 -12.15 17.44
N VAL A 86 -18.19 -11.40 17.27
CA VAL A 86 -18.22 -9.96 17.53
C VAL A 86 -18.57 -9.69 18.99
N PHE A 87 -19.62 -10.35 19.48
CA PHE A 87 -19.95 -10.50 20.89
C PHE A 87 -20.68 -11.84 21.01
N TRP A 88 -19.96 -12.94 20.80
CA TRP A 88 -20.60 -14.25 20.73
C TRP A 88 -21.03 -14.72 22.12
N ASP A 89 -22.34 -14.82 22.32
CA ASP A 89 -22.99 -15.28 23.55
C ASP A 89 -24.48 -15.61 23.28
N ASN A 90 -25.22 -16.09 24.28
CA ASN A 90 -26.67 -16.29 24.20
C ASN A 90 -27.38 -14.93 24.31
N LEU A 91 -27.68 -14.32 23.17
CA LEU A 91 -28.25 -12.97 23.08
C LEU A 91 -29.71 -13.00 22.60
N GLU A 92 -30.49 -12.08 23.13
CA GLU A 92 -31.85 -11.80 22.69
C GLU A 92 -32.06 -10.29 22.50
N VAL A 93 -32.98 -9.92 21.61
CA VAL A 93 -33.34 -8.52 21.40
C VAL A 93 -34.20 -8.03 22.56
N VAL A 94 -33.86 -6.87 23.14
CA VAL A 94 -34.74 -6.22 24.12
C VAL A 94 -36.03 -5.80 23.41
N ALA A 95 -37.20 -6.10 23.99
CA ALA A 95 -38.49 -5.79 23.38
C ALA A 95 -38.65 -4.29 23.10
N ASN A 96 -38.33 -3.89 21.87
CA ASN A 96 -38.41 -2.54 21.31
C ASN A 96 -38.47 -2.69 19.79
N SER A 97 -39.32 -1.92 19.11
CA SER A 97 -39.52 -2.04 17.66
C SER A 97 -38.29 -1.69 16.82
N ASN A 98 -37.30 -1.01 17.40
CA ASN A 98 -36.12 -0.49 16.69
C ASN A 98 -34.84 -1.29 16.97
N PHE A 99 -34.88 -2.36 17.77
CA PHE A 99 -33.70 -3.16 18.06
C PHE A 99 -33.65 -4.37 17.14
N ASN A 100 -32.51 -4.54 16.46
CA ASN A 100 -32.37 -5.54 15.41
C ASN A 100 -30.91 -5.75 14.98
N VAL A 101 -30.70 -6.75 14.11
CA VAL A 101 -29.53 -6.85 13.23
C VAL A 101 -29.80 -6.06 11.95
N TYR A 102 -28.88 -5.15 11.64
CA TYR A 102 -28.88 -4.36 10.40
C TYR A 102 -27.67 -4.75 9.56
N ALA A 103 -27.83 -4.70 8.24
CA ALA A 103 -26.71 -4.84 7.33
C ALA A 103 -26.78 -3.79 6.23
N LYS A 104 -25.65 -3.12 5.96
CA LYS A 104 -25.59 -2.05 4.96
C LYS A 104 -24.26 -2.08 4.22
N VAL A 105 -24.31 -1.70 2.94
CA VAL A 105 -23.13 -1.41 2.13
C VAL A 105 -22.94 0.09 2.08
N GLU A 106 -21.72 0.55 2.34
CA GLU A 106 -21.34 1.95 2.17
C GLU A 106 -20.15 2.10 1.24
N GLY A 107 -20.01 3.27 0.63
CA GLY A 107 -18.97 3.58 -0.33
C GLY A 107 -19.31 3.16 -1.76
N THR A 108 -18.33 3.26 -2.64
CA THR A 108 -18.42 2.90 -4.06
C THR A 108 -17.30 1.93 -4.39
N ALA A 109 -17.55 0.99 -5.31
CA ALA A 109 -16.54 0.03 -5.70
C ALA A 109 -15.31 0.76 -6.27
N PRO A 110 -14.08 0.31 -5.97
CA PRO A 110 -13.72 -0.88 -5.20
C PRO A 110 -13.44 -0.62 -3.71
N TYR A 111 -13.94 0.50 -3.17
CA TYR A 111 -13.71 0.96 -1.80
C TYR A 111 -14.97 0.85 -0.93
N ARG A 112 -15.78 -0.19 -1.13
CA ARG A 112 -16.98 -0.42 -0.32
C ARG A 112 -16.63 -1.01 1.04
N ARG A 113 -17.54 -0.83 1.99
CA ARG A 113 -17.54 -1.52 3.29
C ARG A 113 -18.89 -2.19 3.46
N PHE A 114 -18.88 -3.44 3.90
CA PHE A 114 -20.08 -4.15 4.34
C PHE A 114 -20.12 -4.11 5.87
N ILE A 115 -21.20 -3.59 6.43
CA ILE A 115 -21.35 -3.29 7.85
C ILE A 115 -22.51 -4.13 8.38
N VAL A 116 -22.31 -4.80 9.51
CA VAL A 116 -23.36 -5.48 10.27
C VAL A 116 -23.41 -4.86 11.66
N GLU A 117 -24.57 -4.30 12.02
CA GLU A 117 -24.82 -3.68 13.32
C GLU A 117 -25.80 -4.55 14.11
N PHE A 118 -25.43 -4.85 15.36
CA PHE A 118 -26.28 -5.50 16.35
C PHE A 118 -26.74 -4.42 17.32
N LEU A 119 -28.01 -4.00 17.21
CA LEU A 119 -28.56 -2.90 18.00
C LEU A 119 -29.51 -3.41 19.08
N GLY A 120 -29.24 -3.02 20.33
CA GLY A 120 -30.17 -3.20 21.44
C GLY A 120 -30.37 -4.64 21.91
N PHE A 121 -29.29 -5.41 21.88
CA PHE A 121 -29.29 -6.80 22.37
C PHE A 121 -29.12 -6.85 23.88
N ARG A 122 -29.50 -7.97 24.49
CA ARG A 122 -29.11 -8.31 25.86
C ARG A 122 -28.75 -9.77 25.97
N ARG A 123 -28.05 -10.14 27.04
CA ARG A 123 -27.89 -11.56 27.38
C ARG A 123 -29.22 -12.14 27.86
N ASP A 124 -29.58 -13.33 27.36
CA ASP A 124 -30.76 -14.08 27.80
C ASP A 124 -30.72 -14.34 29.32
N ASN A 125 -31.87 -14.18 29.98
CA ASN A 125 -32.09 -14.39 31.42
C ASN A 125 -31.33 -13.48 32.41
N ASN A 126 -30.77 -12.33 32.01
CA ASN A 126 -30.06 -11.46 32.97
C ASN A 126 -30.27 -9.93 32.81
N ASN A 127 -31.24 -9.46 32.00
CA ASN A 127 -31.47 -8.02 31.75
C ASN A 127 -30.20 -7.20 31.39
N LEU A 128 -29.15 -7.87 30.90
CA LEU A 128 -27.84 -7.29 30.59
C LEU A 128 -27.85 -6.68 29.18
N GLY A 129 -28.30 -5.43 29.05
CA GLY A 129 -28.32 -4.64 27.83
C GLY A 129 -28.95 -3.25 28.04
N PRO A 130 -29.02 -2.40 26.99
CA PRO A 130 -28.78 -2.73 25.59
C PRO A 130 -27.29 -2.81 25.23
N LEU A 131 -26.92 -3.84 24.48
CA LEU A 131 -25.64 -4.01 23.82
C LEU A 131 -25.76 -3.52 22.38
N THR A 132 -24.82 -2.66 21.97
CA THR A 132 -24.75 -2.12 20.62
C THR A 132 -23.34 -2.22 20.09
N PHE A 133 -23.15 -3.05 19.07
CA PHE A 133 -21.84 -3.34 18.49
C PHE A 133 -21.97 -3.65 17.00
N GLN A 134 -20.87 -3.56 16.27
CA GLN A 134 -20.86 -3.81 14.84
C GLN A 134 -19.58 -4.47 14.35
N ILE A 135 -19.66 -5.05 13.16
CA ILE A 135 -18.52 -5.52 12.39
C ILE A 135 -18.52 -4.88 11.00
N VAL A 136 -17.33 -4.50 10.54
CA VAL A 136 -17.08 -3.85 9.25
C VAL A 136 -16.08 -4.69 8.46
N LEU A 137 -16.50 -5.12 7.26
CA LEU A 137 -15.68 -5.83 6.29
C LEU A 137 -15.33 -4.88 5.14
N PHE A 138 -14.04 -4.72 4.88
CA PHE A 138 -13.55 -3.78 3.86
C PHE A 138 -13.33 -4.50 2.52
N GLU A 139 -13.93 -3.97 1.45
CA GLU A 139 -13.65 -4.40 0.08
C GLU A 139 -12.17 -4.18 -0.26
N THR A 140 -11.61 -5.03 -1.12
CA THR A 140 -10.22 -4.99 -1.59
C THR A 140 -9.18 -5.34 -0.52
N THR A 141 -9.17 -4.66 0.62
CA THR A 141 -8.19 -4.87 1.69
C THR A 141 -8.50 -6.08 2.56
N ASN A 142 -9.74 -6.60 2.52
CA ASN A 142 -10.19 -7.75 3.32
C ASN A 142 -9.94 -7.58 4.83
N LEU A 143 -9.81 -6.34 5.30
CA LEU A 143 -9.67 -6.03 6.73
C LEU A 143 -11.00 -6.27 7.45
N ILE A 144 -10.90 -6.56 8.74
CA ILE A 144 -12.05 -6.78 9.61
C ILE A 144 -11.91 -5.83 10.80
N LYS A 145 -12.90 -4.96 11.01
CA LYS A 145 -12.96 -4.06 12.16
C LYS A 145 -14.21 -4.36 12.97
N MET A 146 -14.06 -4.57 14.28
CA MET A 146 -15.16 -4.67 15.22
C MET A 146 -15.23 -3.39 16.05
N GLN A 147 -16.43 -2.90 16.34
CA GLN A 147 -16.63 -1.69 17.15
C GLN A 147 -17.75 -1.87 18.15
N TYR A 148 -17.60 -1.25 19.31
CA TYR A 148 -18.54 -1.37 20.43
C TYR A 148 -18.99 0.03 20.83
N LEU A 149 -20.25 0.36 20.54
CA LEU A 149 -20.84 1.65 20.90
C LEU A 149 -21.31 1.64 22.35
N ASP A 150 -22.02 0.58 22.73
CA ASP A 150 -22.59 0.38 24.07
C ASP A 150 -22.37 -1.07 24.50
N VAL A 151 -21.45 -1.26 25.44
CA VAL A 151 -21.15 -2.55 26.10
C VAL A 151 -20.96 -2.38 27.60
N GLN A 152 -21.32 -1.20 28.12
CA GLN A 152 -21.12 -0.82 29.50
C GLN A 152 -22.19 -1.43 30.39
N GLU A 153 -21.79 -2.27 31.34
CA GLU A 153 -22.65 -2.69 32.44
C GLU A 153 -21.89 -3.02 33.73
N VAL A 154 -22.65 -3.00 34.83
CA VAL A 154 -22.24 -3.32 36.20
C VAL A 154 -22.75 -4.74 36.53
N GLY A 155 -21.86 -5.73 36.64
CA GLY A 155 -22.25 -7.10 37.02
C GLY A 155 -21.37 -8.20 36.42
N LEU A 156 -21.66 -9.46 36.79
CA LEU A 156 -21.00 -10.65 36.26
C LEU A 156 -21.49 -10.91 34.81
N GLY A 157 -20.76 -10.40 33.82
CA GLY A 157 -21.03 -10.63 32.39
C GLY A 157 -20.99 -9.37 31.51
N GLY A 158 -21.06 -8.19 32.10
CA GLY A 158 -20.86 -6.92 31.39
C GLY A 158 -19.47 -6.83 30.75
N ARG A 159 -19.30 -5.93 29.77
CA ARG A 159 -18.00 -5.70 29.10
C ARG A 159 -17.39 -6.96 28.45
N GLY A 160 -18.21 -7.94 28.07
CA GLY A 160 -17.76 -9.21 27.47
C GLY A 160 -17.40 -10.31 28.47
N GLY A 161 -17.77 -10.16 29.75
CA GLY A 161 -17.49 -11.13 30.83
C GLY A 161 -18.01 -12.54 30.62
N LYS A 162 -18.91 -12.73 29.66
CA LYS A 162 -19.42 -14.04 29.23
C LYS A 162 -19.37 -14.26 27.72
N ALA A 163 -18.79 -13.33 26.97
CA ALA A 163 -18.77 -13.38 25.52
C ALA A 163 -17.43 -13.88 25.01
N THR A 164 -17.44 -14.36 23.77
CA THR A 164 -16.24 -14.56 22.96
C THR A 164 -16.12 -13.44 21.95
N VAL A 165 -14.92 -12.84 21.86
CA VAL A 165 -14.55 -11.87 20.82
C VAL A 165 -13.31 -12.36 20.09
N GLY A 166 -13.39 -12.45 18.77
CA GLY A 166 -12.25 -12.88 17.98
C GLY A 166 -12.60 -13.49 16.63
N LEU A 167 -11.56 -13.99 15.96
CA LEU A 167 -11.65 -14.63 14.65
C LEU A 167 -11.23 -16.10 14.76
N LYS A 168 -11.89 -17.00 14.02
CA LYS A 168 -11.49 -18.40 13.92
C LYS A 168 -11.68 -18.90 12.49
N TYR A 169 -10.71 -19.64 11.97
CA TYR A 169 -10.75 -20.20 10.62
C TYR A 169 -10.44 -21.70 10.60
N ARG A 170 -11.19 -22.48 9.80
CA ARG A 170 -11.00 -23.94 9.66
C ARG A 170 -9.84 -24.27 8.73
N GLY A 171 -8.99 -25.24 9.09
CA GLY A 171 -8.13 -25.91 8.10
C GLY A 171 -6.62 -25.72 8.25
N LYS A 172 -6.13 -25.17 9.36
CA LYS A 172 -4.72 -25.32 9.76
C LYS A 172 -4.69 -25.88 11.18
N THR A 173 -4.18 -27.09 11.31
CA THR A 173 -4.25 -27.99 12.48
C THR A 173 -3.44 -27.52 13.70
N THR A 174 -3.11 -26.25 13.78
CA THR A 174 -2.46 -25.63 14.93
C THR A 174 -3.33 -24.46 15.38
N PHE A 175 -3.62 -24.39 16.68
CA PHE A 175 -4.35 -23.34 17.40
C PHE A 175 -3.87 -21.88 17.15
N LYS A 176 -2.90 -21.66 16.25
CA LYS A 176 -2.26 -20.38 15.91
C LYS A 176 -3.09 -19.47 15.02
N ASP A 177 -4.14 -19.97 14.35
CA ASP A 177 -4.92 -19.17 13.40
C ASP A 177 -6.23 -18.63 13.98
N SER A 178 -6.57 -18.97 15.23
CA SER A 178 -7.61 -18.26 15.97
C SER A 178 -7.02 -16.99 16.58
N LEU A 179 -7.68 -15.85 16.37
CA LEU A 179 -7.32 -14.57 16.97
C LEU A 179 -8.35 -14.23 18.02
N LEU A 180 -8.15 -14.83 19.19
CA LEU A 180 -8.95 -14.50 20.36
C LEU A 180 -8.54 -13.12 20.87
N TYR A 181 -9.49 -12.21 20.96
CA TYR A 181 -9.32 -10.96 21.71
C TYR A 181 -9.69 -11.19 23.17
N SER A 182 -10.85 -11.80 23.42
CA SER A 182 -11.30 -12.13 24.78
C SER A 182 -12.24 -13.34 24.80
N PHE A 183 -12.22 -14.06 25.90
CA PHE A 183 -13.18 -15.12 26.22
C PHE A 183 -13.57 -15.01 27.69
N ASN A 184 -14.83 -14.72 27.97
CA ASN A 184 -15.36 -14.57 29.34
C ASN A 184 -14.56 -13.57 30.19
N GLN A 185 -14.28 -12.40 29.62
CA GLN A 185 -13.45 -11.36 30.25
C GLN A 185 -14.08 -9.97 30.09
N ASN A 186 -14.12 -9.20 31.18
CA ASN A 186 -14.68 -7.84 31.23
C ASN A 186 -13.71 -6.79 30.64
N VAL A 187 -13.28 -6.96 29.39
CA VAL A 187 -12.26 -6.11 28.76
C VAL A 187 -12.82 -5.12 27.74
N LEU A 188 -14.05 -5.32 27.27
CA LEU A 188 -14.67 -4.40 26.31
C LEU A 188 -15.02 -3.07 27.00
N SER A 189 -15.12 -1.99 26.23
CA SER A 189 -15.59 -0.69 26.70
C SER A 189 -16.30 0.02 25.57
N ASP A 190 -17.12 1.00 25.90
CA ASP A 190 -17.70 1.87 24.89
C ASP A 190 -16.58 2.58 24.12
N SER A 191 -16.86 2.90 22.86
CA SER A 191 -15.88 3.47 21.92
C SER A 191 -14.64 2.59 21.69
N LEU A 192 -14.73 1.29 21.97
CA LEU A 192 -13.69 0.34 21.61
C LEU A 192 -13.78 0.00 20.11
N ALA A 193 -12.65 0.02 19.42
CA ALA A 193 -12.49 -0.52 18.08
C ALA A 193 -11.35 -1.54 18.07
N ILE A 194 -11.52 -2.64 17.34
CA ILE A 194 -10.52 -3.69 17.15
C ILE A 194 -10.35 -3.89 15.66
N LEU A 195 -9.15 -3.71 15.13
CA LEU A 195 -8.81 -3.99 13.73
C LEU A 195 -7.99 -5.28 13.67
N TYR A 196 -8.44 -6.23 12.86
CA TYR A 196 -7.68 -7.44 12.53
C TYR A 196 -6.97 -7.27 11.19
N TYR A 197 -5.66 -7.51 11.18
CA TYR A 197 -4.78 -7.26 10.02
C TYR A 197 -3.61 -8.26 9.99
N PRO A 198 -3.00 -8.50 8.80
CA PRO A 198 -1.82 -9.36 8.71
C PRO A 198 -0.59 -8.70 9.37
N VAL A 199 0.18 -9.49 10.11
CA VAL A 199 1.50 -9.08 10.63
C VAL A 199 2.52 -10.11 10.20
N GLY A 200 3.67 -9.63 9.75
CA GLY A 200 4.79 -10.43 9.30
C GLY A 200 5.78 -9.56 8.53
N THR A 201 7.04 -9.97 8.48
CA THR A 201 8.06 -9.28 7.69
C THR A 201 7.61 -9.18 6.24
N LEU A 202 7.64 -7.98 5.69
CA LEU A 202 7.26 -7.72 4.32
C LEU A 202 8.44 -7.93 3.37
N SER A 203 8.14 -8.40 2.16
CA SER A 203 9.07 -8.44 1.04
C SER A 203 8.38 -7.89 -0.21
N ALA A 204 9.14 -7.25 -1.10
CA ALA A 204 8.63 -6.67 -2.33
C ALA A 204 9.77 -6.47 -3.34
N THR A 205 9.42 -6.12 -4.56
CA THR A 205 10.34 -5.69 -5.62
C THR A 205 10.03 -4.26 -6.04
N ALA A 206 11.04 -3.51 -6.47
CA ALA A 206 10.86 -2.15 -6.98
C ALA A 206 11.40 -1.94 -8.39
N ALA A 207 10.80 -1.01 -9.11
CA ALA A 207 11.23 -0.52 -10.41
C ALA A 207 11.01 1.00 -10.48
N ILE A 208 11.82 1.69 -11.30
CA ILE A 208 11.67 3.12 -11.57
C ILE A 208 11.64 3.35 -13.07
N THR A 209 10.73 4.22 -13.52
CA THR A 209 10.59 4.63 -14.93
C THR A 209 10.66 6.16 -15.02
N PRO A 210 11.40 6.75 -15.97
CA PRO A 210 12.24 6.06 -16.95
C PRO A 210 13.52 5.45 -16.31
N ALA A 211 13.98 4.32 -16.85
CA ALA A 211 15.21 3.66 -16.40
C ALA A 211 16.48 4.38 -16.88
N SER A 212 16.37 5.20 -17.93
CA SER A 212 17.42 6.10 -18.37
C SER A 212 16.82 7.37 -18.96
N LEU A 213 17.56 8.47 -18.83
CA LEU A 213 17.16 9.75 -19.39
C LEU A 213 18.39 10.63 -19.66
N PRO A 214 18.27 11.63 -20.55
CA PRO A 214 19.33 12.61 -20.77
C PRO A 214 19.60 13.50 -19.55
N ALA A 215 20.85 13.95 -19.39
CA ALA A 215 21.22 15.03 -18.49
C ALA A 215 20.43 16.30 -18.83
N GLY A 216 20.05 17.06 -17.81
CA GLY A 216 19.17 18.21 -17.97
C GLY A 216 19.07 19.07 -16.71
N ASN A 217 18.29 20.14 -16.79
CA ASN A 217 17.95 21.01 -15.66
C ASN A 217 16.43 21.25 -15.56
N ASN A 218 15.63 20.42 -16.24
CA ASN A 218 14.18 20.50 -16.27
C ASN A 218 13.58 19.42 -15.37
N PHE A 219 12.34 19.63 -14.91
CA PHE A 219 11.55 18.58 -14.27
C PHE A 219 11.37 17.40 -15.21
N GLN A 220 11.68 16.20 -14.72
CA GLN A 220 11.30 14.95 -15.35
C GLN A 220 10.31 14.20 -14.47
N GLN A 221 9.44 13.44 -15.13
CA GLN A 221 8.50 12.57 -14.46
C GLN A 221 9.15 11.22 -14.18
N PHE A 222 9.08 10.81 -12.91
CA PHE A 222 9.46 9.49 -12.45
C PHE A 222 8.23 8.75 -11.96
N THR A 223 8.19 7.45 -12.20
CA THR A 223 7.22 6.53 -11.60
C THR A 223 7.99 5.46 -10.84
N TYR A 224 7.91 5.49 -9.51
CA TYR A 224 8.46 4.46 -8.65
C TYR A 224 7.38 3.44 -8.32
N THR A 225 7.62 2.19 -8.70
CA THR A 225 6.64 1.10 -8.58
C THR A 225 7.18 0.05 -7.63
N ILE A 226 6.42 -0.27 -6.59
CA ILE A 226 6.65 -1.42 -5.70
C ILE A 226 5.60 -2.47 -6.02
N THR A 227 6.01 -3.72 -6.21
CA THR A 227 5.15 -4.85 -6.62
C THR A 227 5.52 -6.11 -5.84
N ASN A 228 4.69 -7.15 -5.96
CA ASN A 228 4.89 -8.44 -5.29
C ASN A 228 5.00 -8.28 -3.76
N LEU A 229 4.20 -7.38 -3.18
CA LEU A 229 4.19 -7.16 -1.75
C LEU A 229 3.64 -8.41 -1.06
N THR A 230 4.51 -9.13 -0.38
CA THR A 230 4.20 -10.37 0.33
C THR A 230 4.51 -10.20 1.82
N SER A 231 3.83 -11.01 2.63
CA SER A 231 4.13 -11.18 4.05
C SER A 231 4.51 -12.64 4.29
N THR A 232 5.36 -12.91 5.28
CA THR A 232 5.71 -14.28 5.68
C THR A 232 4.49 -15.14 6.06
N ALA A 233 3.33 -14.52 6.34
CA ALA A 233 2.06 -15.19 6.57
C ALA A 233 1.27 -15.42 5.26
N ASP A 234 1.65 -16.46 4.49
CA ASP A 234 1.09 -16.76 3.16
C ASP A 234 -0.46 -16.85 3.12
N SER A 235 -1.11 -17.39 4.17
CA SER A 235 -2.57 -17.52 4.24
C SER A 235 -3.36 -16.21 4.29
N LEU A 236 -2.68 -15.05 4.32
CA LEU A 236 -3.28 -13.73 4.41
C LEU A 236 -2.82 -12.79 3.28
N ASN A 237 -2.25 -13.35 2.21
CA ASN A 237 -1.70 -12.59 1.10
C ASN A 237 -2.72 -11.69 0.37
N ARG A 238 -4.02 -11.93 0.51
CA ARG A 238 -5.07 -11.07 -0.04
C ARG A 238 -5.52 -9.94 0.89
N MET A 239 -5.03 -9.91 2.12
CA MET A 239 -5.33 -8.80 3.03
C MET A 239 -4.38 -7.64 2.79
N GLY A 240 -4.86 -6.43 3.08
CA GLY A 240 -4.07 -5.22 3.11
C GLY A 240 -2.92 -5.32 4.11
N LYS A 241 -1.71 -4.97 3.66
CA LYS A 241 -0.46 -5.24 4.37
C LYS A 241 0.25 -3.97 4.83
N ALA A 242 0.18 -2.91 4.03
CA ALA A 242 0.94 -1.69 4.27
C ALA A 242 0.08 -0.43 4.04
N ASP A 243 0.47 0.67 4.66
CA ASP A 243 -0.22 1.97 4.56
C ASP A 243 0.71 3.18 4.56
N VAL A 244 2.02 2.93 4.55
CA VAL A 244 3.02 3.98 4.40
C VAL A 244 4.07 3.53 3.40
N VAL A 245 4.43 4.43 2.49
CA VAL A 245 5.62 4.30 1.63
C VAL A 245 6.54 5.48 1.92
N ARG A 246 7.82 5.21 2.10
CA ARG A 246 8.88 6.21 2.17
C ARG A 246 9.83 6.01 1.00
N LEU A 247 10.09 7.06 0.25
CA LEU A 247 11.13 7.08 -0.79
C LEU A 247 12.24 8.05 -0.39
N ALA A 248 13.48 7.58 -0.39
CA ALA A 248 14.64 8.43 -0.21
C ALA A 248 14.83 9.30 -1.45
N ASN A 249 15.15 10.56 -1.23
CA ASN A 249 15.51 11.46 -2.31
C ASN A 249 16.86 11.04 -2.93
N PHE A 250 16.95 10.96 -4.26
CA PHE A 250 18.20 10.64 -4.95
C PHE A 250 19.08 11.87 -5.20
N ASP A 251 18.52 13.08 -5.10
CA ASP A 251 19.23 14.35 -5.28
C ASP A 251 18.77 15.36 -4.20
N PRO A 252 19.57 15.53 -3.12
CA PRO A 252 19.21 16.36 -1.97
C PRO A 252 19.05 17.86 -2.31
N THR A 253 19.46 18.29 -3.51
CA THR A 253 19.33 19.68 -3.96
C THR A 253 17.95 20.00 -4.52
N THR A 254 17.11 18.98 -4.72
CA THR A 254 15.79 19.09 -5.35
C THR A 254 14.73 18.42 -4.49
N THR A 255 13.47 18.80 -4.67
CA THR A 255 12.34 18.15 -3.98
C THR A 255 11.52 17.32 -4.94
N MET A 256 10.82 16.33 -4.39
CA MET A 256 9.90 15.47 -5.12
C MET A 256 8.48 16.07 -5.05
N LEU A 257 7.84 16.27 -6.21
CA LEU A 257 6.46 16.73 -6.31
C LEU A 257 5.56 15.60 -6.81
N VAL A 258 4.74 15.02 -5.94
CA VAL A 258 3.86 13.91 -6.31
C VAL A 258 2.70 14.39 -7.18
N THR A 259 2.47 13.68 -8.28
CA THR A 259 1.41 13.98 -9.26
C THR A 259 0.37 12.88 -9.37
N SER A 260 0.71 11.64 -9.03
CA SER A 260 -0.24 10.52 -9.03
C SER A 260 0.20 9.44 -8.04
N ILE A 261 -0.78 8.82 -7.38
CA ILE A 261 -0.59 7.65 -6.52
C ILE A 261 -1.61 6.61 -6.96
N GLN A 262 -1.14 5.39 -7.17
CA GLN A 262 -1.98 4.22 -7.38
C GLN A 262 -1.58 3.12 -6.40
N ALA A 263 -2.55 2.40 -5.85
CA ALA A 263 -2.31 1.17 -5.09
C ALA A 263 -3.23 0.07 -5.63
N ASP A 264 -2.67 -1.12 -5.86
CA ASP A 264 -3.39 -2.30 -6.35
C ASP A 264 -4.20 -2.05 -7.63
N GLY A 265 -3.63 -1.23 -8.52
CA GLY A 265 -4.25 -0.82 -9.79
C GLY A 265 -5.33 0.25 -9.65
N GLN A 266 -5.58 0.78 -8.45
CA GLN A 266 -6.57 1.82 -8.20
C GLN A 266 -5.92 3.18 -8.00
N SER A 267 -6.50 4.22 -8.62
CA SER A 267 -6.06 5.61 -8.43
C SER A 267 -6.62 6.20 -7.15
N PHE A 268 -5.83 7.08 -6.53
CA PHE A 268 -6.20 7.80 -5.31
C PHE A 268 -6.32 9.30 -5.58
N PHE A 269 -7.26 9.95 -4.90
CA PHE A 269 -7.23 11.41 -4.74
C PHE A 269 -6.09 11.75 -3.78
N ILE A 270 -5.23 12.69 -4.19
CA ILE A 270 -4.00 12.98 -3.45
C ILE A 270 -4.04 14.37 -2.82
N LYS A 271 -3.49 14.50 -1.62
CA LYS A 271 -3.33 15.79 -0.92
C LYS A 271 -1.92 15.93 -0.33
N ASN A 272 -1.32 17.10 -0.48
CA ASN A 272 -0.02 17.40 0.11
C ASN A 272 -0.19 17.80 1.58
N GLU A 273 -0.05 16.84 2.50
CA GLU A 273 -0.19 17.03 3.94
C GLU A 273 0.45 15.88 4.74
N ASN A 274 0.84 16.16 5.98
CA ASN A 274 1.39 15.18 6.92
C ASN A 274 0.30 14.65 7.88
N SER A 275 -0.88 14.33 7.34
CA SER A 275 -1.95 13.67 8.08
C SER A 275 -2.30 12.35 7.42
N VAL A 276 -2.70 11.37 8.24
CA VAL A 276 -3.18 10.09 7.74
C VAL A 276 -4.61 10.29 7.21
N PRO A 277 -4.89 9.92 5.95
CA PRO A 277 -6.25 9.99 5.42
C PRO A 277 -7.12 8.90 6.08
N THR A 278 -8.35 9.26 6.46
CA THR A 278 -9.33 8.35 7.05
C THR A 278 -10.31 7.78 6.03
N GLN A 279 -10.51 8.48 4.91
CA GLN A 279 -11.44 8.09 3.86
C GLN A 279 -10.77 7.15 2.83
N PRO A 280 -11.38 6.00 2.50
CA PRO A 280 -10.93 5.15 1.39
C PRO A 280 -10.87 5.91 0.06
N GLY A 281 -9.89 5.58 -0.79
CA GLY A 281 -9.66 6.26 -2.07
C GLY A 281 -8.92 7.60 -1.99
N PHE A 282 -8.53 8.04 -0.78
CA PHE A 282 -7.67 9.20 -0.57
C PHE A 282 -6.29 8.77 -0.07
N ALA A 283 -5.24 9.41 -0.58
CA ALA A 283 -3.87 9.28 -0.11
C ALA A 283 -3.32 10.67 0.20
N THR A 284 -2.43 10.77 1.18
CA THR A 284 -1.69 11.99 1.42
C THR A 284 -0.22 11.78 1.14
N TRP A 285 0.49 12.85 0.84
CA TRP A 285 1.92 12.82 0.71
C TRP A 285 2.53 14.06 1.33
N PHE A 286 3.77 13.95 1.80
CA PHE A 286 4.54 15.11 2.21
C PHE A 286 6.03 14.83 2.05
N TYR A 287 6.79 15.90 1.86
CA TYR A 287 8.25 15.83 1.81
C TYR A 287 8.83 16.20 3.17
N ASP A 288 9.59 15.28 3.80
CA ASP A 288 10.32 15.54 5.03
C ASP A 288 11.72 16.06 4.67
N SER A 289 11.94 17.37 4.83
CA SER A 289 13.21 18.03 4.52
C SER A 289 14.34 17.69 5.49
N VAL A 290 14.02 17.17 6.69
CA VAL A 290 15.04 16.77 7.68
C VAL A 290 15.56 15.38 7.34
N LYS A 291 14.68 14.48 6.91
CA LYS A 291 15.05 13.12 6.50
C LYS A 291 15.40 12.98 5.02
N ASP A 292 15.22 14.04 4.25
CA ASP A 292 15.40 14.08 2.79
C ASP A 292 14.63 12.93 2.11
N SER A 293 13.33 12.85 2.40
CA SER A 293 12.49 11.73 1.97
C SER A 293 11.04 12.12 1.73
N LEU A 294 10.47 11.55 0.68
CA LEU A 294 9.05 11.59 0.39
C LEU A 294 8.32 10.52 1.20
N TYR A 295 7.20 10.90 1.81
CA TYR A 295 6.28 9.98 2.48
C TYR A 295 4.93 10.00 1.80
N ILE A 296 4.36 8.81 1.61
CA ILE A 296 2.99 8.58 1.15
C ILE A 296 2.23 7.88 2.27
N ASN A 297 1.07 8.41 2.66
CA ASN A 297 0.19 7.78 3.65
C ASN A 297 -1.13 7.37 3.00
N PHE A 298 -1.56 6.15 3.31
CA PHE A 298 -2.86 5.61 2.97
C PHE A 298 -3.72 5.43 4.23
N PRO A 299 -5.03 5.18 4.10
CA PRO A 299 -5.82 4.61 5.18
C PRO A 299 -5.22 3.27 5.64
N SER A 300 -5.59 2.83 6.85
CA SER A 300 -4.97 1.68 7.52
C SER A 300 -4.89 0.45 6.63
N ALA A 301 -3.67 -0.08 6.49
CA ALA A 301 -3.30 -1.23 5.66
C ALA A 301 -3.97 -1.26 4.26
N THR A 302 -3.99 -0.14 3.52
CA THR A 302 -4.63 -0.07 2.20
C THR A 302 -3.94 -0.92 1.13
N VAL A 303 -2.60 -0.97 1.12
CA VAL A 303 -1.83 -1.60 0.06
C VAL A 303 -1.77 -3.12 0.27
N VAL A 304 -2.30 -3.87 -0.68
CA VAL A 304 -2.31 -5.34 -0.70
C VAL A 304 -1.07 -5.87 -1.39
N ASP A 305 -0.82 -5.53 -2.65
CA ASP A 305 0.21 -6.13 -3.51
C ASP A 305 1.16 -5.11 -4.15
N SER A 306 0.64 -3.96 -4.58
CA SER A 306 1.44 -3.01 -5.36
C SER A 306 1.10 -1.55 -5.11
N VAL A 307 2.08 -0.69 -5.32
CA VAL A 307 1.93 0.78 -5.27
C VAL A 307 2.78 1.41 -6.35
N SER A 308 2.24 2.39 -7.05
CA SER A 308 2.94 3.22 -8.04
C SER A 308 2.83 4.69 -7.64
N ILE A 309 3.97 5.34 -7.50
CA ILE A 309 4.08 6.75 -7.10
C ILE A 309 4.70 7.50 -8.26
N THR A 310 3.91 8.38 -8.87
CA THR A 310 4.40 9.28 -9.92
C THR A 310 4.73 10.63 -9.31
N TYR A 311 5.94 11.12 -9.58
CA TYR A 311 6.40 12.41 -9.09
C TYR A 311 7.26 13.13 -10.13
N LEU A 312 7.33 14.45 -10.02
CA LEU A 312 8.24 15.30 -10.77
C LEU A 312 9.46 15.60 -9.91
N GLN A 313 10.64 15.53 -10.52
CA GLN A 313 11.89 15.93 -9.90
C GLN A 313 12.87 16.43 -10.97
N THR A 314 13.68 17.43 -10.64
CA THR A 314 14.73 17.91 -11.55
C THR A 314 15.83 16.85 -11.66
N VAL A 315 16.39 16.73 -12.85
CA VAL A 315 17.43 15.75 -13.16
C VAL A 315 18.80 16.36 -13.00
N SER A 316 19.77 15.53 -12.61
CA SER A 316 21.18 15.93 -12.56
C SER A 316 21.71 16.31 -13.94
N THR A 317 22.52 17.36 -14.00
CA THR A 317 23.32 17.69 -15.19
C THR A 317 24.55 16.80 -15.33
N VAL A 318 24.90 16.03 -14.29
CA VAL A 318 26.07 15.14 -14.23
C VAL A 318 25.64 13.71 -14.51
N LEU A 319 26.41 13.01 -15.35
CA LEU A 319 26.17 11.61 -15.69
C LEU A 319 26.42 10.71 -14.48
N ALA A 320 25.38 9.99 -14.05
CA ALA A 320 25.47 9.05 -12.94
C ALA A 320 24.34 8.02 -12.99
N THR A 321 24.56 6.89 -12.35
CA THR A 321 23.47 5.99 -11.95
C THR A 321 23.01 6.40 -10.56
N HIS A 322 21.73 6.73 -10.46
CA HIS A 322 21.08 7.06 -9.20
C HIS A 322 20.27 5.86 -8.70
N THR A 323 20.25 5.67 -7.39
CA THR A 323 19.46 4.62 -6.74
C THR A 323 18.48 5.26 -5.78
N VAL A 324 17.19 4.95 -5.97
CA VAL A 324 16.10 5.39 -5.11
C VAL A 324 15.76 4.24 -4.16
N ASN A 325 16.08 4.43 -2.88
CA ASN A 325 15.74 3.49 -1.82
C ASN A 325 14.30 3.73 -1.35
N GLY A 326 13.50 2.67 -1.33
CA GLY A 326 12.12 2.69 -0.88
C GLY A 326 11.90 1.80 0.35
N HIS A 327 10.99 2.21 1.21
CA HIS A 327 10.45 1.37 2.28
C HIS A 327 8.93 1.37 2.19
N ILE A 328 8.32 0.20 2.28
CA ILE A 328 6.86 0.04 2.40
C ILE A 328 6.53 -0.73 3.67
N PHE A 329 5.61 -0.20 4.47
CA PHE A 329 5.32 -0.75 5.79
C PHE A 329 3.91 -0.45 6.29
N ASN A 330 3.51 -1.20 7.31
CA ASN A 330 2.35 -0.88 8.14
C ASN A 330 2.81 0.04 9.27
N ARG A 331 2.14 1.17 9.47
CA ARG A 331 2.47 2.13 10.54
C ARG A 331 2.47 1.53 11.95
N LEU A 332 1.72 0.45 12.17
CA LEU A 332 1.71 -0.27 13.45
C LEU A 332 2.96 -1.13 13.65
N HIS A 333 3.65 -1.49 12.57
CA HIS A 333 4.84 -2.35 12.58
C HIS A 333 5.93 -1.84 11.63
N PRO A 334 6.46 -0.61 11.84
CA PRO A 334 7.47 -0.04 10.94
C PRO A 334 8.76 -0.88 10.88
N GLY A 335 9.07 -1.67 11.93
CA GLY A 335 10.21 -2.58 11.96
C GLY A 335 10.08 -3.83 11.07
N LEU A 336 8.90 -4.09 10.51
CA LEU A 336 8.63 -5.22 9.60
C LEU A 336 8.58 -4.79 8.12
N ALA A 337 9.08 -3.60 7.81
CA ALA A 337 9.06 -3.01 6.47
C ALA A 337 9.76 -3.87 5.41
N ALA A 338 9.24 -3.82 4.18
CA ALA A 338 10.00 -4.24 3.02
C ALA A 338 10.92 -3.08 2.61
N SER A 339 12.21 -3.36 2.49
CA SER A 339 13.20 -2.42 1.97
C SER A 339 13.52 -2.80 0.53
N VAL A 340 13.37 -1.86 -0.39
CA VAL A 340 13.51 -2.06 -1.83
C VAL A 340 14.35 -0.95 -2.43
N SER A 341 14.90 -1.20 -3.62
CA SER A 341 15.63 -0.16 -4.37
C SER A 341 15.38 -0.32 -5.86
N ALA A 342 15.43 0.80 -6.56
CA ALA A 342 15.41 0.83 -8.02
C ALA A 342 16.37 1.91 -8.50
N SER A 343 17.01 1.67 -9.64
CA SER A 343 18.03 2.57 -10.18
C SER A 343 17.66 3.05 -11.58
N PHE A 344 18.09 4.26 -11.90
CA PHE A 344 18.04 4.83 -13.23
C PHE A 344 19.38 5.48 -13.58
N THR A 345 19.66 5.67 -14.87
CA THR A 345 20.91 6.26 -15.32
C THR A 345 20.67 7.57 -16.06
N VAL A 346 21.36 8.63 -15.64
CA VAL A 346 21.48 9.88 -16.38
C VAL A 346 22.57 9.69 -17.44
N THR A 347 22.18 9.85 -18.69
CA THR A 347 23.02 9.69 -19.88
C THR A 347 23.29 11.04 -20.52
N ALA A 348 24.31 11.15 -21.38
CA ALA A 348 24.60 12.40 -22.06
C ALA A 348 23.40 12.87 -22.89
N ALA A 349 23.14 14.17 -22.88
CA ALA A 349 22.15 14.76 -23.76
C ALA A 349 22.66 14.84 -25.22
N SER A 350 21.84 15.42 -26.09
CA SER A 350 22.25 15.67 -27.48
C SER A 350 23.52 16.49 -27.53
N VAL A 351 24.41 16.17 -28.48
CA VAL A 351 25.64 16.92 -28.72
C VAL A 351 25.32 18.40 -28.93
N ALA A 352 25.95 19.27 -28.14
CA ALA A 352 25.83 20.72 -28.23
C ALA A 352 27.11 21.38 -28.77
N ARG A 353 28.28 20.80 -28.48
CA ARG A 353 29.57 21.33 -28.96
C ARG A 353 30.61 20.23 -29.18
N TYR A 354 31.66 20.57 -29.92
CA TYR A 354 32.85 19.73 -30.09
C TYR A 354 34.08 20.47 -29.56
N SER A 355 35.11 19.72 -29.13
CA SER A 355 36.44 20.28 -28.84
C SER A 355 37.51 19.55 -29.63
N ILE A 356 38.51 20.28 -30.10
CA ILE A 356 39.73 19.72 -30.70
C ILE A 356 40.93 19.98 -29.78
N THR A 357 41.86 19.04 -29.69
CA THR A 357 43.12 19.19 -28.94
C THR A 357 44.29 18.75 -29.82
N PRO A 358 45.35 19.57 -30.01
CA PRO A 358 45.53 20.93 -29.46
C PRO A 358 44.50 21.92 -30.01
N ALA A 359 44.02 22.84 -29.16
CA ALA A 359 42.95 23.80 -29.50
C ALA A 359 43.45 25.06 -30.21
N VAL A 360 44.77 25.20 -30.37
CA VAL A 360 45.43 26.37 -30.95
C VAL A 360 46.22 25.96 -32.19
N ASP A 361 46.53 26.96 -33.01
CA ASP A 361 47.42 26.79 -34.16
C ASP A 361 48.71 26.10 -33.71
N THR A 362 49.02 25.01 -34.38
CA THR A 362 50.21 24.19 -34.10
C THR A 362 51.17 24.33 -35.25
N THR A 363 52.31 24.97 -35.00
CA THR A 363 53.43 25.00 -35.95
C THR A 363 54.26 23.74 -35.78
N THR A 364 54.54 23.03 -36.86
CA THR A 364 55.43 21.86 -36.83
C THR A 364 56.47 21.91 -37.95
N VAL A 365 57.51 21.09 -37.83
CA VAL A 365 58.58 20.98 -38.83
C VAL A 365 58.20 19.96 -39.90
N ALA A 366 58.65 20.16 -41.15
CA ALA A 366 58.39 19.22 -42.24
C ALA A 366 58.87 17.80 -41.88
N GLY A 367 58.01 16.79 -42.11
CA GLY A 367 58.29 15.39 -41.82
C GLY A 367 57.90 14.91 -40.41
N THR A 368 57.13 15.69 -39.65
CA THR A 368 56.63 15.31 -38.32
C THR A 368 55.13 15.07 -38.31
N SER A 369 54.69 14.07 -37.54
CA SER A 369 53.28 13.74 -37.34
C SER A 369 52.67 14.52 -36.19
N LEU A 370 51.56 15.21 -36.43
CA LEU A 370 50.76 15.89 -35.41
C LEU A 370 49.46 15.13 -35.17
N ALA A 371 49.20 14.69 -33.93
CA ALA A 371 47.96 14.04 -33.56
C ALA A 371 46.95 15.04 -32.97
N PHE A 372 45.72 15.03 -33.50
CA PHE A 372 44.61 15.78 -32.93
C PHE A 372 43.58 14.86 -32.28
N THR A 373 42.87 15.33 -31.27
CA THR A 373 41.74 14.63 -30.65
C THR A 373 40.47 15.47 -30.77
N LEU A 374 39.47 14.95 -31.49
CA LEU A 374 38.11 15.51 -31.49
C LEU A 374 37.23 14.81 -30.44
N LYS A 375 36.51 15.58 -29.62
CA LYS A 375 35.53 15.09 -28.64
C LYS A 375 34.20 15.83 -28.79
N ALA A 376 33.09 15.14 -28.59
CA ALA A 376 31.74 15.71 -28.57
C ALA A 376 31.23 15.85 -27.14
N PHE A 377 30.54 16.94 -26.86
CA PHE A 377 29.97 17.24 -25.55
C PHE A 377 28.52 17.67 -25.67
N ASP A 378 27.72 17.36 -24.66
CA ASP A 378 26.37 17.91 -24.51
C ASP A 378 26.40 19.36 -23.98
N ALA A 379 25.23 19.94 -23.75
CA ALA A 379 25.09 21.32 -23.28
C ALA A 379 25.60 21.55 -21.84
N PHE A 380 25.94 20.47 -21.12
CA PHE A 380 26.43 20.48 -19.74
C PHE A 380 27.88 19.99 -19.64
N ASP A 381 28.60 19.99 -20.76
CA ASP A 381 30.00 19.55 -20.86
C ASP A 381 30.25 18.06 -20.56
N ASN A 382 29.22 17.22 -20.60
CA ASN A 382 29.41 15.78 -20.52
C ASN A 382 29.85 15.20 -21.87
N PRO A 383 30.76 14.21 -21.93
CA PRO A 383 31.06 13.48 -23.15
C PRO A 383 29.79 12.86 -23.75
N ALA A 384 29.47 13.25 -24.98
CA ALA A 384 28.25 12.82 -25.65
C ALA A 384 28.54 11.83 -26.79
N PRO A 385 27.75 10.75 -26.93
CA PRO A 385 27.77 9.93 -28.13
C PRO A 385 27.43 10.80 -29.35
N ASN A 386 28.22 10.68 -30.40
CA ASN A 386 27.91 11.26 -31.69
C ASN A 386 28.08 10.19 -32.77
N SER A 387 27.43 10.40 -33.91
CA SER A 387 27.58 9.63 -35.15
C SER A 387 27.93 10.56 -36.33
N ALA A 388 28.39 11.78 -36.01
CA ALA A 388 28.70 12.79 -37.00
C ALA A 388 30.08 12.52 -37.61
N SER A 389 30.26 12.87 -38.88
CA SER A 389 31.58 12.83 -39.52
C SER A 389 32.23 14.21 -39.48
N ALA A 390 33.53 14.26 -39.24
CA ALA A 390 34.31 15.49 -39.35
C ALA A 390 35.02 15.52 -40.72
N VAL A 391 34.96 16.67 -41.41
CA VAL A 391 35.69 16.91 -42.66
C VAL A 391 36.95 17.70 -42.34
N LEU A 392 38.12 17.15 -42.65
CA LEU A 392 39.40 17.83 -42.47
C LEU A 392 39.73 18.69 -43.71
N ARG A 393 40.15 19.94 -43.50
CA ARG A 393 40.57 20.86 -44.56
C ARG A 393 41.86 21.57 -44.17
N ALA A 394 42.86 21.58 -45.06
CA ALA A 394 44.08 22.38 -44.92
C ALA A 394 44.05 23.51 -45.96
N GLN A 395 43.92 24.76 -45.52
CA GLN A 395 43.93 25.92 -46.41
C GLN A 395 45.38 26.39 -46.64
N GLY A 396 45.87 26.34 -47.87
CA GLY A 396 47.15 26.95 -48.27
C GLY A 396 48.43 26.11 -48.05
N SER A 397 48.33 24.82 -47.74
CA SER A 397 49.50 23.93 -47.61
C SER A 397 49.72 23.07 -48.87
N ALA A 398 50.95 23.05 -49.39
CA ALA A 398 51.38 22.15 -50.47
C ALA A 398 51.95 20.82 -49.95
N THR A 399 52.05 20.64 -48.61
CA THR A 399 52.78 19.53 -47.97
C THR A 399 52.00 18.78 -46.89
N ALA A 400 50.81 19.26 -46.48
CA ALA A 400 49.93 18.51 -45.58
C ALA A 400 49.15 17.46 -46.39
N SER A 401 49.49 16.19 -46.26
CA SER A 401 48.81 15.10 -46.95
C SER A 401 47.69 14.54 -46.09
N PHE A 402 46.52 15.15 -46.17
CA PHE A 402 45.27 14.41 -46.00
C PHE A 402 44.77 14.12 -47.40
N ALA A 403 44.21 12.94 -47.70
CA ALA A 403 43.53 12.83 -48.98
C ALA A 403 42.40 13.89 -48.98
N PRO A 404 42.32 14.78 -50.00
CA PRO A 404 41.28 15.81 -50.01
C PRO A 404 39.92 15.13 -49.87
N ASN A 405 39.19 15.44 -48.78
CA ASN A 405 37.91 14.85 -48.38
C ASN A 405 37.94 13.51 -47.60
N ASP A 406 39.05 13.15 -46.95
CA ASP A 406 39.02 12.04 -45.99
C ASP A 406 37.97 12.29 -44.91
N THR A 407 37.00 11.37 -44.85
CA THR A 407 35.93 11.37 -43.87
C THR A 407 36.33 10.41 -42.76
N VAL A 408 36.64 10.92 -41.58
CA VAL A 408 36.92 10.05 -40.44
C VAL A 408 35.61 9.77 -39.71
N SER A 409 35.19 8.51 -39.73
CA SER A 409 34.03 8.06 -38.97
C SER A 409 34.30 8.22 -37.48
N PHE A 410 33.46 8.99 -36.81
CA PHE A 410 33.53 9.24 -35.39
C PHE A 410 32.29 8.65 -34.70
N GLY A 411 32.50 7.87 -33.63
CA GLY A 411 31.44 7.12 -32.96
C GLY A 411 31.66 6.97 -31.45
N GLY A 412 30.58 7.19 -30.69
CA GLY A 412 30.41 6.70 -29.31
C GLY A 412 31.44 7.18 -28.28
N GLY A 413 31.48 8.47 -27.94
CA GLY A 413 32.28 9.01 -26.83
C GLY A 413 33.80 8.90 -27.01
N SER A 414 34.26 8.44 -28.17
CA SER A 414 35.66 8.20 -28.46
C SER A 414 36.44 9.50 -28.69
N SER A 415 37.75 9.40 -28.86
CA SER A 415 38.60 10.42 -29.46
C SER A 415 38.99 9.96 -30.87
N VAL A 416 38.88 10.84 -31.86
CA VAL A 416 39.44 10.56 -33.20
C VAL A 416 40.80 11.21 -33.33
N GLY A 417 41.82 10.37 -33.55
CA GLY A 417 43.19 10.72 -33.89
C GLY A 417 43.36 10.87 -35.39
N PHE A 418 43.95 11.97 -35.85
CA PHE A 418 44.46 12.07 -37.22
C PHE A 418 45.85 12.67 -37.21
N THR A 419 46.67 12.21 -38.15
CA THR A 419 48.05 12.65 -38.35
C THR A 419 48.09 13.55 -39.58
N VAL A 420 48.70 14.73 -39.44
CA VAL A 420 49.02 15.65 -40.56
C VAL A 420 50.30 15.25 -41.25
#